data_AF-A0A924WR20-F1
#
_entry.id   AF-A0A924WR20-F1
#
_cell.length_a   1.000
_cell.length_b   1.000
_cell.length_c   1.000
_cell.angle_alpha   90.00
_cell.angle_beta   90.00
_cell.angle_gamma   90.00
#
_symmetry.space_group_name_H-M   'P 1'
#
loop_
_entity.id
_entity.type
_entity.pdbx_description
1 polymer ?
#
loop_
_entity_poly.entity_id
_entity_poly.type
_entity_poly.pdbx_seq_one_letter_code
_entity_poly.pdbx_strand_id
1 'polypeptide(L)'
;MSVMPIDKIGKIEFCENHTAPWTTNAVAIGTSSATVTDLTTKTTAARTAFNAQQAAQNAAKAATNTYNLAVRAMATAAQDIIEQVRIKASTAGDSVYSLAQIPAPATPTPMGPLGTPRDFTCTLDQTGALQLKWKCTNPRNASGVLYQIWRRIGSTGEFTYIGGVGEKSYTDLAVPAPISQVQYQIQAARSTSVGPWALFIVNFGAGSNETASVVEGTPAKLAA
;
A
#
# COMPACT_ATOMS: atom_id res chain seq x y z
N MET A 1 17.98 12.25 -44.22
CA MET A 1 18.69 12.42 -42.93
C MET A 1 18.84 13.90 -42.68
N SER A 2 18.43 14.41 -41.51
CA SER A 2 18.67 15.82 -41.16
C SER A 2 20.13 15.98 -40.76
N VAL A 3 20.87 16.86 -41.43
CA VAL A 3 22.27 17.17 -41.10
C VAL A 3 22.37 17.97 -39.79
N MET A 4 21.32 18.73 -39.47
CA MET A 4 21.23 19.49 -38.24
C MET A 4 20.59 18.65 -37.11
N PRO A 5 21.15 18.67 -35.89
CA PRO A 5 20.55 18.03 -34.73
C PRO A 5 19.12 18.52 -34.45
N ILE A 6 18.31 17.67 -33.82
CA ILE A 6 16.89 17.97 -33.55
C ILE A 6 16.76 18.83 -32.29
N ASP A 7 17.54 18.52 -31.26
CA ASP A 7 17.52 19.17 -29.97
C ASP A 7 18.18 20.57 -30.02
N LYS A 8 17.71 21.46 -29.15
CA LYS A 8 18.12 22.88 -29.18
C LYS A 8 19.60 23.07 -28.89
N ILE A 9 20.14 22.29 -27.96
CA ILE A 9 21.56 22.39 -27.56
C ILE A 9 22.47 21.85 -28.67
N GLY A 10 22.13 20.71 -29.27
CA GLY A 10 22.82 20.14 -30.41
C GLY A 10 22.84 21.09 -31.62
N LYS A 11 21.76 21.85 -31.85
CA LYS A 11 21.76 22.91 -32.89
C LYS A 11 22.78 24.01 -32.60
N ILE A 12 22.88 24.46 -31.35
CA ILE A 12 23.85 25.49 -30.95
C ILE A 12 25.28 24.94 -31.13
N GLU A 13 25.57 23.75 -30.61
CA GLU A 13 26.89 23.11 -30.71
C GLU A 13 27.29 22.82 -32.17
N PHE A 14 26.34 22.38 -32.99
CA PHE A 14 26.56 22.19 -34.41
C PHE A 14 27.00 23.50 -35.07
N CYS A 15 26.26 24.60 -34.87
CA CYS A 15 26.62 25.89 -35.44
C CYS A 15 27.98 26.40 -34.94
N GLU A 16 28.28 26.25 -33.64
CA GLU A 16 29.57 26.65 -33.04
C GLU A 16 30.75 25.91 -33.70
N ASN A 17 30.63 24.60 -33.89
CA ASN A 17 31.67 23.77 -34.50
C ASN A 17 31.89 24.09 -36.00
N HIS A 18 30.86 24.57 -36.69
CA HIS A 18 30.92 24.85 -38.13
C HIS A 18 31.24 26.31 -38.47
N THR A 19 31.12 27.24 -37.51
CA THR A 19 31.37 28.66 -37.77
C THR A 19 32.78 28.96 -38.29
N ALA A 20 33.81 28.31 -37.74
CA ALA A 20 35.20 28.51 -38.19
C ALA A 20 35.43 28.02 -39.64
N PRO A 21 35.18 26.74 -40.00
CA PRO A 21 35.40 26.27 -41.36
C PRO A 21 34.49 26.96 -42.39
N TRP A 22 33.27 27.35 -42.02
CA TRP A 22 32.38 28.12 -42.90
C TRP A 22 32.87 29.55 -43.11
N THR A 23 33.48 30.17 -42.09
CA THR A 23 34.08 31.51 -42.25
C THR A 23 35.26 31.45 -43.23
N THR A 24 36.15 30.46 -43.07
CA THR A 24 37.32 30.28 -43.92
C THR A 24 36.94 29.97 -45.37
N ASN A 25 35.91 29.16 -45.60
CA ASN A 25 35.55 28.67 -46.93
C ASN A 25 34.27 29.30 -47.49
N ALA A 26 33.83 30.44 -46.96
CA ALA A 26 32.51 31.01 -47.25
C ALA A 26 32.19 31.10 -48.75
N VAL A 27 33.10 31.66 -49.55
CA VAL A 27 32.93 31.79 -51.01
C VAL A 27 32.93 30.42 -51.70
N ALA A 28 33.82 29.51 -51.28
CA ALA A 28 33.96 28.18 -51.87
C ALA A 28 32.72 27.29 -51.64
N ILE A 29 32.01 27.47 -50.53
CA ILE A 29 30.76 26.75 -50.22
C ILE A 29 29.50 27.48 -50.72
N GLY A 30 29.65 28.58 -51.47
CA GLY A 30 28.53 29.30 -52.07
C GLY A 30 27.75 30.22 -51.11
N THR A 31 28.36 30.66 -50.01
CA THR A 31 27.79 31.66 -49.09
C THR A 31 28.65 32.93 -49.07
N SER A 32 28.27 33.91 -48.24
CA SER A 32 29.05 35.13 -48.01
C SER A 32 29.60 35.16 -46.59
N SER A 33 30.77 35.80 -46.40
CA SER A 33 31.34 36.02 -45.07
C SER A 33 30.37 36.76 -44.16
N ALA A 34 29.61 37.73 -44.70
CA ALA A 34 28.59 38.47 -43.93
C ALA A 34 27.48 37.56 -43.38
N THR A 35 27.02 36.58 -44.17
CA THR A 35 26.00 35.61 -43.71
C THR A 35 26.55 34.70 -42.61
N VAL A 36 27.81 34.24 -42.73
CA VAL A 36 28.45 33.43 -41.69
C VAL A 36 28.67 34.24 -40.41
N THR A 37 29.06 35.52 -40.52
CA THR A 37 29.18 36.42 -39.35
C THR A 37 27.85 36.59 -38.62
N ASP A 38 26.75 36.84 -39.35
CA ASP A 38 25.42 36.94 -38.75
C ASP A 38 25.01 35.63 -38.04
N LEU A 39 25.30 34.47 -38.64
CA LEU A 39 25.10 33.18 -37.98
C LEU A 39 25.92 33.04 -36.69
N THR A 40 27.19 33.45 -36.71
CA THR A 40 28.04 33.46 -35.50
C THR A 40 27.41 34.31 -34.39
N THR A 41 26.98 35.53 -34.71
CA THR A 41 26.31 36.42 -33.75
C THR A 41 25.05 35.78 -33.16
N LYS A 42 24.20 35.17 -34.00
CA LYS A 42 22.99 34.47 -33.54
C LYS A 42 23.31 33.25 -32.69
N THR A 43 24.35 32.51 -33.04
CA THR A 43 24.80 31.32 -32.29
C THR A 43 25.32 31.72 -30.90
N THR A 44 26.14 32.77 -30.81
CA THR A 44 26.58 33.33 -29.52
C THR A 44 25.40 33.83 -28.67
N ALA A 45 24.44 34.54 -29.28
CA ALA A 45 23.24 34.98 -28.57
C ALA A 45 22.41 33.79 -28.04
N ALA A 46 22.25 32.73 -28.84
CA ALA A 46 21.55 31.52 -28.44
C ALA A 46 22.27 30.80 -27.28
N ARG A 47 23.60 30.69 -27.33
CA ARG A 47 24.42 30.12 -26.25
C ARG A 47 24.25 30.90 -24.94
N THR A 48 24.33 32.23 -25.00
CA THR A 48 24.11 33.11 -23.84
C THR A 48 22.70 32.92 -23.25
N ALA A 49 21.68 32.88 -24.10
CA ALA A 49 20.30 32.67 -23.66
C ALA A 49 20.09 31.28 -23.01
N PHE A 50 20.70 30.23 -23.57
CA PHE A 50 20.67 28.89 -22.99
C PHE A 50 21.31 28.84 -21.60
N ASN A 51 22.49 29.45 -21.44
CA ASN A 51 23.16 29.51 -20.14
C ASN A 51 22.33 30.31 -19.10
N ALA A 52 21.73 31.42 -19.50
CA ALA A 52 20.84 32.21 -18.65
C ALA A 52 19.59 31.41 -18.23
N GLN A 53 18.99 30.65 -19.16
CA GLN A 53 17.88 29.75 -18.84
C GLN A 53 18.30 28.69 -17.82
N GLN A 54 19.45 28.04 -18.02
CA GLN A 54 19.92 26.99 -17.12
C GLN A 54 20.20 27.54 -15.71
N ALA A 55 20.78 28.74 -15.62
CA ALA A 55 20.99 29.43 -14.36
C ALA A 55 19.65 29.74 -13.66
N ALA A 56 18.65 30.25 -14.39
CA ALA A 56 17.33 30.53 -13.86
C ALA A 56 16.61 29.26 -13.37
N GLN A 57 16.72 28.13 -14.09
CA GLN A 57 16.16 26.85 -13.65
C GLN A 57 16.81 26.35 -12.36
N ASN A 58 18.14 26.50 -12.23
CA ASN A 58 18.86 26.10 -11.02
C ASN A 58 18.48 27.00 -9.83
N ALA A 59 18.35 28.31 -10.05
CA ALA A 59 17.88 29.25 -9.05
C ALA A 59 16.45 28.94 -8.58
N ALA A 60 15.54 28.58 -9.50
CA ALA A 60 14.19 28.17 -9.16
C ALA A 60 14.18 26.90 -8.29
N LYS A 61 14.95 25.86 -8.66
CA LYS A 61 15.08 24.64 -7.85
C LYS A 61 15.61 24.92 -6.45
N ALA A 62 16.63 25.78 -6.34
CA ALA A 62 17.19 26.19 -5.06
C ALA A 62 16.14 26.91 -4.19
N ALA A 63 15.40 27.86 -4.77
CA ALA A 63 14.33 28.58 -4.08
C ALA A 63 13.21 27.64 -3.60
N THR A 64 12.81 26.67 -4.40
CA THR A 64 11.82 25.65 -3.99
C THR A 64 12.34 24.80 -2.82
N ASN A 65 13.61 24.41 -2.84
CA ASN A 65 14.19 23.66 -1.72
C ASN A 65 14.22 24.50 -0.43
N THR A 66 14.61 25.76 -0.52
CA THR A 66 14.59 26.70 0.63
C THR A 66 13.18 26.87 1.20
N TYR A 67 12.18 27.04 0.34
CA TYR A 67 10.78 27.09 0.76
C TYR A 67 10.36 25.82 1.51
N ASN A 68 10.64 24.63 0.96
CA ASN A 68 10.28 23.36 1.58
C ASN A 68 10.98 23.15 2.94
N LEU A 69 12.25 23.56 3.05
CA LEU A 69 13.00 23.51 4.31
C LEU A 69 12.37 24.46 5.35
N ALA A 70 12.01 25.67 4.96
CA ALA A 70 11.35 26.63 5.84
C ALA A 70 9.99 26.11 6.33
N VAL A 71 9.17 25.54 5.44
CA VAL A 71 7.88 24.93 5.81
C VAL A 71 8.08 23.75 6.76
N ARG A 72 9.09 22.90 6.53
CA ARG A 72 9.41 21.79 7.44
C ARG A 72 9.82 22.30 8.82
N ALA A 73 10.70 23.29 8.89
CA ALA A 73 11.14 23.88 10.15
C ALA A 73 9.96 24.50 10.92
N MET A 74 9.07 25.21 10.22
CA MET A 74 7.83 25.74 10.80
C MET A 74 6.93 24.61 11.34
N ALA A 75 6.74 23.53 10.59
CA ALA A 75 5.91 22.40 11.01
C ALA A 75 6.48 21.70 12.26
N THR A 76 7.79 21.51 12.33
CA THR A 76 8.47 20.96 13.52
C THR A 76 8.25 21.86 14.74
N ALA A 77 8.48 23.16 14.62
CA ALA A 77 8.24 24.09 15.72
C ALA A 77 6.77 24.11 16.17
N ALA A 78 5.81 24.00 15.23
CA ALA A 78 4.39 23.89 15.57
C ALA A 78 4.07 22.57 16.30
N GLN A 79 4.69 21.45 15.91
CA GLN A 79 4.53 20.17 16.60
C GLN A 79 5.06 20.24 18.04
N ASP A 80 6.22 20.85 18.25
CA ASP A 80 6.81 21.04 19.59
C ASP A 80 5.87 21.86 20.49
N ILE A 81 5.26 22.92 19.95
CA ILE A 81 4.26 23.72 20.68
C ILE A 81 3.03 22.86 21.03
N ILE A 82 2.51 22.08 20.09
CA ILE A 82 1.36 21.18 20.34
C ILE A 82 1.71 20.14 21.41
N GLU A 83 2.93 19.62 21.43
CA GLU A 83 3.39 18.71 22.47
C GLU A 83 3.43 19.39 23.85
N GLN A 84 3.95 20.62 23.93
CA GLN A 84 3.92 21.40 25.17
C GLN A 84 2.48 21.64 25.65
N VAL A 85 1.53 21.92 24.75
CA VAL A 85 0.10 22.05 25.08
C VAL A 85 -0.45 20.74 25.65
N ARG A 86 -0.10 19.58 25.07
CA ARG A 86 -0.50 18.26 25.60
C ARG A 86 0.09 17.99 26.98
N ILE A 87 1.37 18.30 27.19
CA ILE A 87 2.06 18.15 28.48
C ILE A 87 1.41 19.05 29.54
N LYS A 88 1.02 20.28 29.17
CA LYS A 88 0.31 21.16 30.10
C LYS A 88 -1.10 20.66 30.40
N ALA A 89 -1.83 20.19 29.38
CA ALA A 89 -3.17 19.63 29.55
C ALA A 89 -3.17 18.38 30.44
N SER A 90 -2.13 17.55 30.41
CA SER A 90 -2.04 16.35 31.27
C SER A 90 -1.99 16.68 32.78
N THR A 91 -1.57 17.89 33.14
CA THR A 91 -1.48 18.35 34.54
C THR A 91 -2.58 19.36 34.91
N ALA A 92 -3.00 20.21 33.98
CA ALA A 92 -3.97 21.29 34.22
C ALA A 92 -5.38 21.02 33.68
N GLY A 93 -5.59 19.89 32.99
CA GLY A 93 -6.87 19.50 32.38
C GLY A 93 -7.09 20.05 30.97
N ASP A 94 -8.21 19.63 30.36
CA ASP A 94 -8.51 19.85 28.93
C ASP A 94 -8.86 21.31 28.56
N SER A 95 -9.09 22.18 29.54
CA SER A 95 -9.31 23.62 29.30
C SER A 95 -8.13 24.28 28.56
N VAL A 96 -6.93 23.71 28.69
CA VAL A 96 -5.71 24.13 27.98
C VAL A 96 -5.84 24.02 26.45
N TYR A 97 -6.53 22.98 25.95
CA TYR A 97 -6.78 22.83 24.50
C TYR A 97 -7.70 23.93 23.96
N SER A 98 -8.70 24.32 24.74
CA SER A 98 -9.62 25.40 24.37
C SER A 98 -8.91 26.77 24.31
N LEU A 99 -7.99 27.03 25.26
CA LEU A 99 -7.15 28.23 25.24
C LEU A 99 -6.22 28.26 24.03
N ALA A 100 -5.69 27.10 23.62
CA ALA A 100 -4.85 26.96 22.44
C ALA A 100 -5.65 26.88 21.12
N GLN A 101 -6.99 26.94 21.18
CA GLN A 101 -7.90 26.81 20.03
C GLN A 101 -7.67 25.53 19.20
N ILE A 102 -7.30 24.43 19.87
CA ILE A 102 -7.14 23.13 19.23
C ILE A 102 -8.14 22.13 19.83
N PRO A 103 -8.67 21.19 19.04
CA PRO A 103 -9.54 20.15 19.57
C PRO A 103 -8.76 19.24 20.53
N ALA A 104 -9.38 18.89 21.65
CA ALA A 104 -8.82 17.90 22.56
C ALA A 104 -8.69 16.54 21.85
N PRO A 105 -7.68 15.73 22.19
CA PRO A 105 -7.55 14.37 21.67
C PRO A 105 -8.82 13.56 21.94
N ALA A 106 -9.25 12.75 20.96
CA ALA A 106 -10.38 11.86 21.15
C ALA A 106 -10.09 10.87 22.28
N THR A 107 -11.07 10.66 23.15
CA THR A 107 -10.99 9.64 24.21
C THR A 107 -10.80 8.26 23.57
N PRO A 108 -9.80 7.46 24.00
CA PRO A 108 -9.64 6.11 23.51
C PRO A 108 -10.93 5.31 23.73
N THR A 109 -11.54 4.84 22.66
CA THR A 109 -12.70 3.96 22.76
C THR A 109 -12.22 2.51 22.88
N PRO A 110 -12.84 1.70 23.75
CA PRO A 110 -12.56 0.26 23.79
C PRO A 110 -12.67 -0.35 22.40
N MET A 111 -11.73 -1.23 22.06
CA MET A 111 -11.80 -1.96 20.81
C MET A 111 -13.02 -2.88 20.83
N GLY A 112 -13.83 -2.83 19.77
CA GLY A 112 -15.02 -3.67 19.64
C GLY A 112 -14.70 -5.18 19.68
N PRO A 113 -15.71 -6.02 19.93
CA PRO A 113 -15.54 -7.47 19.95
C PRO A 113 -15.08 -8.01 18.59
N LEU A 114 -14.38 -9.14 18.60
CA LEU A 114 -14.02 -9.84 17.37
C LEU A 114 -15.26 -10.42 16.68
N GLY A 115 -15.20 -10.51 15.36
CA GLY A 115 -16.31 -11.01 14.56
C GLY A 115 -16.44 -12.53 14.61
N THR A 116 -17.61 -13.02 14.21
CA THR A 116 -17.87 -14.44 13.96
C THR A 116 -17.47 -14.78 12.52
N PRO A 117 -16.72 -15.87 12.29
CA PRO A 117 -16.51 -16.41 10.94
C PRO A 117 -17.84 -16.75 10.26
N ARG A 118 -17.95 -16.50 8.95
CA ARG A 118 -19.15 -16.73 8.13
C ARG A 118 -18.77 -16.92 6.66
N ASP A 119 -19.75 -17.13 5.79
CA ASP A 119 -19.53 -17.22 4.33
C ASP A 119 -18.47 -18.30 4.02
N PHE A 120 -18.60 -19.46 4.66
CA PHE A 120 -17.62 -20.52 4.56
C PHE A 120 -17.72 -21.25 3.23
N THR A 121 -16.58 -21.47 2.59
CA THR A 121 -16.46 -22.25 1.38
C THR A 121 -15.43 -23.35 1.60
N CYS A 122 -15.79 -24.57 1.21
CA CYS A 122 -14.90 -25.72 1.23
C CYS A 122 -14.75 -26.25 -0.20
N THR A 123 -13.51 -26.41 -0.65
CA THR A 123 -13.21 -27.01 -1.96
C THR A 123 -12.27 -28.18 -1.78
N LEU A 124 -12.56 -29.28 -2.48
CA LEU A 124 -11.68 -30.45 -2.55
C LEU A 124 -10.60 -30.18 -3.59
N ASP A 125 -9.34 -30.37 -3.20
CA ASP A 125 -8.19 -30.31 -4.11
C ASP A 125 -7.94 -31.69 -4.75
N GLN A 126 -7.22 -31.72 -5.87
CA GLN A 126 -6.84 -32.95 -6.60
C GLN A 126 -6.00 -33.92 -5.74
N THR A 127 -5.40 -33.41 -4.67
CA THR A 127 -4.63 -34.16 -3.67
C THR A 127 -5.51 -34.84 -2.61
N GLY A 128 -6.82 -34.58 -2.59
CA GLY A 128 -7.74 -35.01 -1.54
C GLY A 128 -7.80 -34.08 -0.34
N ALA A 129 -7.05 -32.97 -0.35
CA ALA A 129 -7.07 -31.96 0.70
C ALA A 129 -8.32 -31.08 0.64
N LEU A 130 -8.80 -30.62 1.81
CA LEU A 130 -9.88 -29.63 1.87
C LEU A 130 -9.32 -28.23 2.07
N GLN A 131 -9.57 -27.34 1.11
CA GLN A 131 -9.28 -25.93 1.28
C GLN A 131 -10.51 -25.23 1.87
N LEU A 132 -10.33 -24.66 3.05
CA LEU A 132 -11.34 -23.96 3.82
C LEU A 132 -11.09 -22.46 3.68
N LYS A 133 -12.11 -21.69 3.29
CA LYS A 133 -12.05 -20.22 3.28
C LYS A 133 -13.29 -19.66 3.94
N TRP A 134 -13.14 -18.52 4.61
CA TRP A 134 -14.24 -17.85 5.29
C TRP A 134 -14.10 -16.32 5.20
N LYS A 135 -15.17 -15.63 5.57
CA LYS A 135 -15.14 -14.21 5.90
C LYS A 135 -15.26 -14.03 7.40
N CYS A 136 -14.72 -12.92 7.89
CA CYS A 136 -14.92 -12.48 9.26
C CYS A 136 -14.74 -10.96 9.28
N THR A 137 -15.68 -10.24 9.88
CA THR A 137 -15.61 -8.78 10.03
C THR A 137 -15.10 -8.47 11.42
N ASN A 138 -13.82 -8.13 11.53
CA ASN A 138 -13.23 -7.68 12.77
C ASN A 138 -13.25 -6.14 12.84
N PRO A 139 -13.12 -5.55 14.03
CA PRO A 139 -12.96 -4.11 14.18
C PRO A 139 -11.82 -3.58 13.30
N ARG A 140 -11.96 -2.37 12.73
CA ARG A 140 -10.99 -1.77 11.81
C ARG A 140 -9.55 -1.70 12.36
N ASN A 141 -9.43 -1.61 13.69
CA ASN A 141 -8.15 -1.51 14.40
C ASN A 141 -7.74 -2.82 15.09
N ALA A 142 -8.42 -3.94 14.78
CA ALA A 142 -8.06 -5.25 15.31
C ALA A 142 -6.80 -5.78 14.59
N SER A 143 -5.66 -5.74 15.27
CA SER A 143 -4.41 -6.36 14.85
C SER A 143 -4.17 -7.69 15.58
N GLY A 144 -3.37 -8.58 14.99
CA GLY A 144 -2.97 -9.84 15.62
C GLY A 144 -4.11 -10.84 15.82
N VAL A 145 -5.12 -10.82 14.95
CA VAL A 145 -6.21 -11.80 14.99
C VAL A 145 -5.75 -13.11 14.37
N LEU A 146 -5.88 -14.20 15.12
CA LEU A 146 -5.70 -15.57 14.66
C LEU A 146 -7.04 -16.29 14.64
N TYR A 147 -7.24 -17.20 13.69
CA TYR A 147 -8.41 -18.06 13.63
C TYR A 147 -8.00 -19.43 14.12
N GLN A 148 -8.66 -19.92 15.16
CA GLN A 148 -8.51 -21.28 15.65
C GLN A 148 -9.47 -22.19 14.91
N ILE A 149 -8.96 -23.30 14.36
CA ILE A 149 -9.74 -24.27 13.60
C ILE A 149 -9.76 -25.58 14.35
N TRP A 150 -10.98 -26.05 14.58
CA TRP A 150 -11.29 -27.32 15.22
C TRP A 150 -12.10 -28.17 14.27
N ARG A 151 -11.89 -29.48 14.30
CA ARG A 151 -12.51 -30.43 13.37
C ARG A 151 -13.10 -31.62 14.09
N ARG A 152 -14.22 -32.11 13.58
CA ARG A 152 -14.79 -33.41 13.91
C ARG A 152 -15.15 -34.17 12.65
N ILE A 153 -14.88 -35.48 12.63
CA ILE A 153 -15.29 -36.38 11.56
C ILE A 153 -16.66 -36.96 11.89
N GLY A 154 -17.61 -36.88 10.96
CA GLY A 154 -19.00 -37.27 11.17
C GLY A 154 -19.79 -36.31 12.06
N SER A 155 -20.98 -36.75 12.46
CA SER A 155 -21.91 -35.96 13.30
C SER A 155 -21.72 -36.20 14.81
N THR A 156 -20.91 -37.19 15.19
CA THR A 156 -20.70 -37.65 16.58
C THR A 156 -19.21 -37.60 16.95
N GLY A 157 -18.90 -37.40 18.22
CA GLY A 157 -17.53 -37.31 18.74
C GLY A 157 -17.12 -35.90 19.17
N GLU A 158 -15.87 -35.75 19.59
CA GLU A 158 -15.29 -34.49 20.05
C GLU A 158 -14.65 -33.71 18.89
N PHE A 159 -14.64 -32.38 19.03
CA PHE A 159 -13.85 -31.53 18.14
C PHE A 159 -12.39 -31.56 18.57
N THR A 160 -11.49 -31.77 17.63
CA THR A 160 -10.04 -31.72 17.86
C THR A 160 -9.45 -30.46 17.22
N TYR A 161 -8.51 -29.83 17.92
CA TYR A 161 -7.79 -28.68 17.38
C TYR A 161 -6.87 -29.14 16.25
N ILE A 162 -6.97 -28.50 15.08
CA ILE A 162 -6.16 -28.86 13.91
C ILE A 162 -5.21 -27.74 13.48
N GLY A 163 -5.42 -26.51 13.94
CA GLY A 163 -4.47 -25.44 13.68
C GLY A 163 -5.00 -24.04 13.92
N GLY A 164 -4.09 -23.07 13.79
CA GLY A 164 -4.37 -21.66 13.93
C GLY A 164 -3.68 -20.86 12.83
N VAL A 165 -4.40 -19.95 12.18
CA VAL A 165 -3.87 -19.14 11.06
C VAL A 165 -4.23 -17.66 11.22
N GLY A 166 -3.35 -16.77 10.76
CA GLY A 166 -3.65 -15.33 10.68
C GLY A 166 -4.52 -14.95 9.48
N GLU A 167 -4.59 -15.83 8.48
CA GLU A 167 -5.37 -15.64 7.27
C GLU A 167 -6.76 -16.28 7.38
N LYS A 168 -7.68 -15.88 6.50
CA LYS A 168 -9.05 -16.44 6.45
C LYS A 168 -9.13 -17.66 5.53
N SER A 169 -8.09 -18.49 5.58
CA SER A 169 -7.89 -19.67 4.74
C SER A 169 -7.08 -20.71 5.49
N TYR A 170 -7.47 -21.97 5.38
CA TYR A 170 -6.75 -23.10 5.96
C TYR A 170 -6.87 -24.33 5.06
N THR A 171 -5.78 -25.09 4.90
CA THR A 171 -5.78 -26.34 4.14
C THR A 171 -5.71 -27.52 5.09
N ASP A 172 -6.74 -28.35 5.07
CA ASP A 172 -6.80 -29.58 5.84
C ASP A 172 -6.33 -30.78 5.00
N LEU A 173 -5.12 -31.24 5.32
CA LEU A 173 -4.46 -32.39 4.67
C LEU A 173 -4.79 -33.72 5.34
N ALA A 174 -5.43 -33.71 6.52
CA ALA A 174 -5.53 -34.87 7.39
C ALA A 174 -6.94 -35.48 7.41
N VAL A 175 -7.72 -35.28 6.34
CA VAL A 175 -9.10 -35.77 6.24
C VAL A 175 -9.06 -37.21 5.74
N PRO A 176 -9.43 -38.22 6.55
CA PRO A 176 -9.41 -39.61 6.13
C PRO A 176 -10.55 -39.90 5.14
N ALA A 177 -10.34 -40.81 4.19
CA ALA A 177 -11.37 -41.35 3.32
C ALA A 177 -11.65 -42.84 3.65
N PRO A 178 -12.90 -43.34 3.51
CA PRO A 178 -14.11 -42.64 3.09
C PRO A 178 -14.83 -41.93 4.25
N ILE A 179 -15.42 -40.76 3.99
CA ILE A 179 -16.20 -39.99 4.96
C ILE A 179 -17.47 -39.43 4.30
N SER A 180 -18.55 -39.34 5.07
CA SER A 180 -19.82 -38.74 4.63
C SER A 180 -19.99 -37.29 5.10
N GLN A 181 -19.33 -36.90 6.20
CA GLN A 181 -19.46 -35.56 6.78
C GLN A 181 -18.22 -35.18 7.58
N VAL A 182 -17.85 -33.90 7.54
CA VAL A 182 -16.87 -33.26 8.44
C VAL A 182 -17.49 -31.98 8.98
N GLN A 183 -17.21 -31.67 10.24
CA GLN A 183 -17.64 -30.42 10.87
C GLN A 183 -16.43 -29.62 11.31
N TYR A 184 -16.46 -28.31 11.04
CA TYR A 184 -15.43 -27.36 11.43
C TYR A 184 -15.99 -26.32 12.39
N GLN A 185 -15.32 -26.12 13.51
CA GLN A 185 -15.54 -24.96 14.37
C GLN A 185 -14.40 -23.95 14.19
N ILE A 186 -14.75 -22.71 13.91
CA ILE A 186 -13.78 -21.62 13.71
C ILE A 186 -14.12 -20.46 14.63
N GLN A 187 -13.11 -19.93 15.32
CA GLN A 187 -13.24 -18.74 16.17
C GLN A 187 -12.09 -17.79 15.91
N ALA A 188 -12.40 -16.49 15.81
CA ALA A 188 -11.39 -15.44 15.81
C ALA A 188 -10.91 -15.20 17.25
N ALA A 189 -9.60 -15.20 17.46
CA ALA A 189 -8.97 -15.00 18.76
C ALA A 189 -7.85 -13.96 18.65
N ARG A 190 -7.57 -13.27 19.75
CA ARG A 190 -6.36 -12.48 19.97
C ARG A 190 -5.92 -12.66 21.43
N SER A 191 -4.74 -12.14 21.79
CA SER A 191 -4.18 -12.29 23.14
C SER A 191 -5.10 -11.86 24.30
N THR A 192 -6.03 -10.93 24.05
CA THR A 192 -6.89 -10.34 25.08
C THR A 192 -8.39 -10.54 24.84
N SER A 193 -8.81 -11.21 23.76
CA SER A 193 -10.23 -11.47 23.51
C SER A 193 -10.46 -12.61 22.52
N VAL A 194 -11.58 -13.31 22.66
CA VAL A 194 -12.07 -14.29 21.68
C VAL A 194 -13.44 -13.85 21.15
N GLY A 195 -13.67 -14.04 19.86
CA GLY A 195 -14.96 -13.82 19.21
C GLY A 195 -15.90 -15.02 19.41
N PRO A 196 -17.11 -15.00 18.86
CA PRO A 196 -18.00 -16.17 18.93
C PRO A 196 -17.52 -17.31 18.02
N TRP A 197 -17.85 -18.55 18.39
CA TRP A 197 -17.66 -19.72 17.54
C TRP A 197 -18.60 -19.69 16.32
N ALA A 198 -18.10 -20.15 15.18
CA ALA A 198 -18.89 -20.53 14.03
C ALA A 198 -18.78 -22.03 13.80
N LEU A 199 -19.86 -22.69 13.40
CA LEU A 199 -19.87 -24.11 13.03
C LEU A 199 -20.23 -24.25 11.55
N PHE A 200 -19.42 -24.99 10.81
CA PHE A 200 -19.62 -25.30 9.41
C PHE A 200 -19.67 -26.81 9.22
N ILE A 201 -20.71 -27.30 8.57
CA ILE A 201 -20.92 -28.71 8.27
C ILE A 201 -20.65 -28.91 6.78
N VAL A 202 -19.67 -29.75 6.46
CA VAL A 202 -19.31 -30.15 5.10
C VAL A 202 -19.80 -31.58 4.87
N ASN A 203 -20.78 -31.74 3.97
CA ASN A 203 -21.28 -33.06 3.59
C ASN A 203 -20.67 -33.51 2.28
N PHE A 204 -20.25 -34.77 2.21
CA PHE A 204 -19.72 -35.43 1.03
C PHE A 204 -20.83 -36.29 0.40
N GLY A 205 -21.16 -36.03 -0.87
CA GLY A 205 -22.11 -36.84 -1.62
C GLY A 205 -21.45 -38.10 -2.19
N ALA A 206 -22.13 -39.24 -2.12
CA ALA A 206 -21.77 -40.45 -2.87
C ALA A 206 -22.46 -40.41 -4.24
N GLY A 207 -21.89 -39.68 -5.20
CA GLY A 207 -22.43 -39.58 -6.57
C GLY A 207 -21.41 -38.97 -7.52
N SER A 208 -21.43 -39.37 -8.79
CA SER A 208 -20.40 -39.15 -9.83
C SER A 208 -20.14 -37.70 -10.26
N ASN A 209 -20.53 -36.70 -9.47
CA ASN A 209 -20.12 -35.31 -9.60
C ASN A 209 -19.80 -34.79 -8.19
N GLU A 210 -18.52 -34.52 -7.94
CA GLU A 210 -17.97 -34.08 -6.66
C GLU A 210 -18.49 -32.69 -6.25
N THR A 211 -19.65 -32.63 -5.62
CA THR A 211 -20.15 -31.42 -4.96
C THR A 211 -20.15 -31.61 -3.45
N ALA A 212 -19.26 -30.90 -2.74
CA ALA A 212 -19.39 -30.71 -1.30
C ALA A 212 -20.47 -29.64 -1.04
N SER A 213 -21.41 -29.93 -0.14
CA SER A 213 -22.37 -28.92 0.33
C SER A 213 -21.97 -28.43 1.72
N VAL A 214 -22.02 -27.11 1.91
CA VAL A 214 -21.74 -26.45 3.18
C VAL A 214 -23.05 -26.00 3.79
N VAL A 215 -23.26 -26.33 5.07
CA VAL A 215 -24.36 -25.79 5.88
C VAL A 215 -23.76 -25.09 7.10
N GLU A 216 -24.15 -23.84 7.34
CA GLU A 216 -23.83 -23.16 8.59
C GLU A 216 -24.70 -23.75 9.71
N GLY A 217 -24.07 -24.21 10.79
CA GLY A 217 -24.74 -24.85 11.92
C GLY A 217 -24.68 -24.02 13.20
N THR A 218 -25.46 -24.41 14.20
CA THR A 218 -25.35 -23.82 15.54
C THR A 218 -24.15 -24.43 16.28
N PRO A 219 -23.19 -23.63 16.76
CA PRO A 219 -22.01 -24.15 17.44
C PRO A 219 -22.41 -24.90 18.71
N ALA A 220 -21.89 -26.13 18.87
CA ALA A 220 -21.95 -26.83 20.14
C ALA A 220 -21.06 -26.10 21.15
N LYS A 221 -21.59 -25.80 22.35
CA LYS A 221 -20.76 -25.34 23.47
C LYS A 221 -19.73 -26.41 23.77
N LEU A 222 -18.46 -26.14 23.47
CA LEU A 222 -17.37 -26.90 24.07
C LEU A 222 -17.37 -26.55 25.56
N ALA A 223 -17.56 -27.55 26.41
CA ALA A 223 -17.32 -27.39 27.85
C ALA A 223 -15.85 -27.02 28.02
N ALA A 224 -15.60 -25.91 28.73
CA ALA A 224 -14.27 -25.48 29.11
C ALA A 224 -13.65 -26.43 30.14
#